data_AF-A0A0C1EPH9-F1
#
_entry.id   AF-A0A0C1EPH9-F1
#
_cell.length_a   1.000
_cell.length_b   1.000
_cell.length_c   1.000
_cell.angle_alpha   90.00
_cell.angle_beta   90.00
_cell.angle_gamma   90.00
#
_symmetry.space_group_name_H-M   'P 1'
#
loop_
_entity.id
_entity.type
_entity.pdbx_description
1 polymer ?
#
loop_
_entity_poly.entity_id
_entity_poly.type
_entity_poly.pdbx_seq_one_letter_code
_entity_poly.pdbx_strand_id
1 'polypeptide(L)'
;MDRLKSIYELRDMLFQMERDIGLDRLSPVERDVFLAAHALTASPGTPVQSEQIRSHRLVQGIAQATYHRTLKSLLDMGFLKRAGGSRAKHYVVSFDPPAR
;
A
#
# COMPACT_ATOMS: atom_id res chain seq x y z
N MET A 1 16.54 -23.44 -16.02
CA MET A 1 15.24 -22.74 -15.90
C MET A 1 15.27 -21.53 -16.80
N ASP A 2 14.26 -21.37 -17.63
CA ASP A 2 14.02 -20.12 -18.36
C ASP A 2 13.69 -19.02 -17.34
N ARG A 3 14.47 -17.92 -17.34
CA ARG A 3 14.26 -16.79 -16.41
C ARG A 3 12.88 -16.18 -16.58
N LEU A 4 12.32 -16.19 -17.80
CA LEU A 4 10.99 -15.65 -18.06
C LEU A 4 9.91 -16.50 -17.36
N LYS A 5 10.06 -17.83 -17.39
CA LYS A 5 9.21 -18.75 -16.65
C LYS A 5 9.26 -18.50 -15.15
N SER A 6 10.45 -18.32 -14.57
CA SER A 6 10.59 -18.04 -13.13
C SER A 6 9.94 -16.72 -12.72
N ILE A 7 10.04 -15.67 -13.56
CA ILE A 7 9.36 -14.39 -13.31
C ILE A 7 7.83 -14.56 -13.37
N TYR A 8 7.32 -15.34 -14.32
CA TYR A 8 5.89 -15.63 -14.41
C TYR A 8 5.39 -16.36 -13.15
N GLU A 9 6.08 -17.42 -12.72
CA GLU A 9 5.70 -18.19 -11.53
C GLU A 9 5.68 -17.34 -10.26
N LEU A 10 6.67 -16.47 -10.08
CA LEU A 10 6.69 -15.51 -8.95
C LEU A 10 5.54 -14.52 -9.01
N ARG A 11 5.20 -14.04 -10.21
CA ARG A 11 4.11 -13.07 -10.38
C ARG A 11 2.74 -13.71 -10.13
N ASP A 12 2.54 -14.94 -10.59
CA ASP A 12 1.31 -15.68 -10.34
C ASP A 12 1.14 -15.99 -8.85
N MET A 13 2.22 -16.43 -8.18
CA MET A 13 2.20 -16.66 -6.73
C MET A 13 1.87 -15.38 -5.94
N LEU A 14 2.50 -14.25 -6.28
CA LEU A 14 2.20 -12.96 -5.65
C LEU A 14 0.73 -12.56 -5.85
N PHE A 15 0.21 -12.74 -7.07
CA PHE A 15 -1.18 -12.43 -7.39
C PHE A 15 -2.16 -13.26 -6.56
N GLN A 16 -1.93 -14.57 -6.40
CA GLN A 16 -2.79 -15.41 -5.55
C GLN A 16 -2.72 -14.97 -4.08
N MET A 17 -1.52 -14.70 -3.55
CA MET A 17 -1.36 -14.23 -2.17
C MET A 17 -2.10 -12.91 -1.90
N GLU A 18 -2.03 -11.96 -2.83
CA GLU A 18 -2.74 -10.69 -2.72
C GLU A 18 -4.26 -10.87 -2.73
N ARG A 19 -4.78 -11.81 -3.53
CA ARG A 19 -6.21 -12.16 -3.55
C ARG A 19 -6.66 -12.82 -2.25
N ASP A 20 -5.86 -13.74 -1.70
CA ASP A 20 -6.19 -14.45 -0.47
C ASP A 20 -6.38 -13.51 0.73
N ILE A 21 -5.75 -12.34 0.71
CA ILE A 21 -5.88 -11.31 1.76
C ILE A 21 -6.76 -10.12 1.32
N GLY A 22 -7.38 -10.18 0.14
CA GLY A 22 -8.33 -9.16 -0.33
C GLY A 22 -7.69 -7.85 -0.86
N LEU A 23 -6.40 -7.86 -1.19
CA LEU A 23 -5.72 -6.72 -1.83
C LEU A 23 -6.04 -6.61 -3.33
N ASP A 24 -6.70 -7.60 -3.92
CA ASP A 24 -7.17 -7.57 -5.31
C ASP A 24 -8.28 -6.55 -5.56
N ARG A 25 -8.88 -6.01 -4.50
CA ARG A 25 -9.82 -4.87 -4.54
C ARG A 25 -9.13 -3.53 -4.82
N LEU A 26 -7.82 -3.45 -4.63
CA LEU A 26 -7.03 -2.26 -4.89
C LEU A 26 -6.53 -2.28 -6.34
N SER A 27 -6.57 -1.12 -7.00
CA SER A 27 -5.82 -0.92 -8.23
C SER A 27 -4.32 -1.10 -8.00
N PRO A 28 -3.51 -1.39 -9.03
CA PRO A 28 -2.07 -1.54 -8.88
C PRO A 28 -1.40 -0.35 -8.16
N VAL A 29 -1.83 0.87 -8.48
CA VAL A 29 -1.31 2.11 -7.89
C VAL A 29 -1.70 2.24 -6.41
N GLU A 30 -2.93 1.88 -6.05
CA GLU A 30 -3.38 1.86 -4.65
C GLU A 30 -2.62 0.84 -3.82
N ARG A 31 -2.40 -0.35 -4.39
CA ARG A 31 -1.63 -1.41 -3.75
C ARG A 31 -0.18 -1.00 -3.54
N ASP A 32 0.45 -0.36 -4.53
CA ASP A 32 1.82 0.16 -4.40
C ASP A 32 1.94 1.20 -3.28
N VAL A 33 0.99 2.14 -3.19
CA VAL A 33 0.96 3.16 -2.12
C VAL A 33 0.70 2.53 -0.75
N PHE A 34 -0.22 1.56 -0.67
CA PHE A 34 -0.55 0.86 0.56
C PHE A 34 0.62 0.02 1.07
N LEU A 35 1.24 -0.80 0.21
CA LEU A 35 2.42 -1.61 0.57
C LEU A 35 3.63 -0.75 0.91
N ALA A 36 3.80 0.41 0.26
CA ALA A 36 4.83 1.38 0.65
C ALA A 36 4.59 1.93 2.06
N ALA A 37 3.35 2.30 2.39
CA ALA A 37 3.00 2.76 3.74
C ALA A 37 3.23 1.65 4.79
N HIS A 38 2.86 0.41 4.47
CA HIS A 38 3.11 -0.75 5.34
C HIS A 38 4.61 -0.99 5.56
N ALA A 39 5.42 -0.98 4.50
CA ALA A 39 6.86 -1.16 4.59
C ALA A 39 7.57 -0.08 5.43
N LEU A 40 7.04 1.14 5.46
CA LEU A 40 7.56 2.26 6.26
C LEU A 40 7.03 2.26 7.71
N THR A 41 6.05 1.41 8.03
CA THR A 41 5.44 1.34 9.36
C THR A 41 6.36 0.54 10.28
N ALA A 42 6.97 1.19 11.27
CA ALA A 42 7.93 0.55 12.17
C ALA A 42 7.28 -0.53 13.07
N SER A 43 6.03 -0.30 13.49
CA SER A 43 5.22 -1.25 14.25
C SER A 43 3.74 -1.02 13.96
N PRO A 44 2.86 -2.04 14.06
CA PRO A 44 1.43 -1.88 13.82
C PRO A 44 0.86 -0.68 14.59
N GLY A 45 0.08 0.17 13.90
CA GLY A 45 -0.50 1.38 14.49
C GLY A 45 0.42 2.61 14.52
N THR A 46 1.71 2.48 14.18
CA THR A 46 2.61 3.63 14.13
C THR A 46 2.36 4.51 12.89
N PRO A 47 2.41 5.84 13.03
CA PRO A 47 2.16 6.75 11.92
C PRO A 47 3.37 6.87 10.98
N VAL A 48 3.10 6.92 9.68
CA VAL A 48 4.07 7.19 8.60
C VAL A 48 3.75 8.52 7.92
N GLN A 49 4.77 9.27 7.49
CA GLN A 49 4.57 10.55 6.82
C GLN A 49 4.24 10.38 5.33
N SER A 50 3.36 11.23 4.82
CA SER A 50 3.01 11.28 3.39
C SER A 50 4.22 11.36 2.48
N GLU A 51 5.21 12.19 2.84
CA GLU A 51 6.40 12.39 2.01
C GLU A 51 7.29 11.14 1.98
N GLN A 52 7.39 10.41 3.11
CA GLN A 52 8.11 9.15 3.15
C GLN A 52 7.45 8.13 2.21
N ILE A 53 6.12 8.00 2.26
CA ILE A 53 5.37 7.14 1.33
C ILE A 53 5.64 7.56 -0.12
N ARG A 54 5.57 8.86 -0.42
CA ARG A 54 5.78 9.39 -1.79
C ARG A 54 7.19 9.12 -2.30
N SER A 55 8.19 9.16 -1.42
CA SER A 55 9.60 8.88 -1.75
C SER A 55 9.93 7.39 -1.85
N HIS A 56 9.02 6.49 -1.46
CA HIS A 56 9.28 5.05 -1.50
C HIS A 56 9.43 4.54 -2.93
N ARG A 57 10.28 3.52 -3.15
CA ARG A 57 10.62 3.01 -4.49
C ARG A 57 9.41 2.57 -5.34
N LEU A 58 8.34 2.11 -4.69
CA LEU A 58 7.08 1.69 -5.34
C LEU A 58 6.24 2.88 -5.80
N VAL A 59 6.46 4.06 -5.22
CA VAL A 59 5.57 5.24 -5.34
C VAL A 59 6.24 6.43 -6.02
N GLN A 60 7.58 6.53 -5.96
CA GLN A 60 8.33 7.70 -6.43
C GLN A 60 8.08 8.10 -7.90
N GLY A 61 7.63 7.16 -8.75
CA GLY A 61 7.28 7.42 -10.16
C GLY A 61 5.85 7.95 -10.38
N ILE A 62 5.02 8.00 -9.33
CA ILE A 62 3.61 8.40 -9.43
C ILE A 62 3.50 9.92 -9.40
N ALA A 63 2.76 10.48 -10.38
CA ALA A 63 2.47 11.92 -10.42
C ALA A 63 1.73 12.38 -9.15
N GLN A 64 2.05 13.59 -8.66
CA GLN A 64 1.51 14.11 -7.40
C GLN A 64 -0.02 14.09 -7.31
N ALA A 65 -0.71 14.47 -8.39
CA ALA A 65 -2.17 14.44 -8.43
C ALA A 65 -2.73 13.02 -8.29
N THR A 66 -2.09 12.04 -8.92
CA THR A 66 -2.46 10.62 -8.79
C THR A 66 -2.19 10.12 -7.39
N TYR A 67 -1.03 10.43 -6.80
CA TYR A 67 -0.71 10.06 -5.43
C TYR A 67 -1.76 10.56 -4.42
N HIS A 68 -2.15 11.84 -4.51
CA HIS A 68 -3.17 12.39 -3.59
C HIS A 68 -4.55 11.77 -3.79
N ARG A 69 -4.95 11.46 -5.04
CA ARG A 69 -6.20 10.74 -5.32
C ARG A 69 -6.17 9.32 -4.75
N THR A 70 -5.08 8.60 -4.97
CA THR A 70 -4.86 7.26 -4.41
C THR A 70 -4.88 7.25 -2.89
N LEU A 71 -4.20 8.21 -2.26
CA LEU A 71 -4.18 8.35 -0.81
C LEU A 71 -5.57 8.61 -0.24
N LYS A 72 -6.37 9.44 -0.92
CA LYS A 72 -7.78 9.64 -0.57
C LYS A 72 -8.59 8.35 -0.69
N SER A 73 -8.46 7.64 -1.81
CA SER A 73 -9.15 6.36 -2.03
C SER A 73 -8.86 5.34 -0.92
N LEU A 74 -7.58 5.20 -0.53
CA LEU A 74 -7.16 4.31 0.56
C LEU A 74 -7.69 4.73 1.94
N LEU A 75 -7.90 6.03 2.18
CA LEU A 75 -8.58 6.54 3.39
C LEU A 75 -10.06 6.18 3.36
N ASP A 76 -10.72 6.41 2.22
CA ASP A 76 -12.15 6.18 2.05
C ASP A 76 -12.49 4.68 2.17
N MET A 77 -11.61 3.80 1.69
CA MET A 77 -11.72 2.34 1.84
C MET A 77 -11.26 1.81 3.22
N GLY A 78 -10.68 2.67 4.08
CA GLY A 78 -10.25 2.30 5.43
C GLY A 78 -8.92 1.54 5.54
N PHE A 79 -8.19 1.35 4.43
CA PHE A 79 -6.83 0.77 4.42
C PHE A 79 -5.80 1.68 5.09
N LEU A 80 -6.03 2.99 5.04
CA LEU A 80 -5.28 4.00 5.77
C LEU A 80 -6.21 4.81 6.66
N LYS A 81 -5.67 5.31 7.76
CA LYS A 81 -6.35 6.28 8.64
C LYS A 81 -5.44 7.48 8.85
N ARG A 82 -6.01 8.66 9.03
CA ARG A 82 -5.21 9.82 9.48
C ARG A 82 -4.75 9.59 10.90
N ALA A 83 -3.48 9.87 11.19
CA ALA A 83 -3.01 9.89 12.56
C ALA A 83 -3.73 11.00 13.34
N GLY A 84 -4.22 10.71 14.54
CA GLY A 84 -4.90 11.72 15.37
C GLY A 84 -3.98 12.85 15.84
N GLY A 85 -4.59 13.96 16.28
CA GLY A 85 -3.89 15.13 16.83
C GLY A 85 -3.32 16.08 15.77
N SER A 86 -2.34 16.91 16.16
CA SER A 86 -1.68 17.93 15.31
C SER A 86 -0.75 17.34 14.22
N ARG A 87 -0.71 16.02 14.05
CA ARG A 87 0.18 15.33 13.09
C ARG A 87 -0.40 15.35 11.67
N ALA A 88 -0.51 16.53 11.08
CA ALA A 88 -0.89 16.69 9.69
C ALA A 88 0.00 15.81 8.77
N LYS A 89 -0.59 15.25 7.71
CA LYS A 89 0.09 14.41 6.72
C LYS A 89 0.71 13.11 7.26
N HIS A 90 0.28 12.66 8.43
CA HIS A 90 0.64 11.34 8.96
C HIS A 90 -0.51 10.36 8.81
N TYR A 91 -0.18 9.13 8.45
CA TYR A 91 -1.14 8.07 8.17
C TYR A 91 -0.79 6.82 8.94
N VAL A 92 -1.80 6.08 9.38
CA VAL A 92 -1.66 4.80 10.05
C VAL A 92 -2.23 3.73 9.13
N VAL A 93 -1.46 2.66 8.92
CA VAL A 93 -1.92 1.48 8.18
C VAL A 93 -2.96 0.75 9.01
N SER A 94 -4.14 0.54 8.42
CA SER A 94 -5.27 -0.13 9.03
C SER A 94 -5.68 -1.26 8.11
N PHE A 95 -5.14 -2.45 8.36
CA PHE A 95 -5.48 -3.64 7.62
C PHE A 95 -5.80 -4.75 8.59
N ASP A 96 -7.06 -5.17 8.55
CA ASP A 96 -7.52 -6.36 9.25
C ASP A 96 -7.83 -7.38 8.15
N PRO A 97 -6.98 -8.41 7.95
CA PRO A 97 -7.28 -9.43 6.96
C PRO A 97 -8.60 -10.12 7.35
N PRO A 98 -9.45 -10.48 6.37
CA PRO A 98 -10.67 -11.21 6.70
C PRO A 98 -10.32 -12.46 7.51
N ALA A 99 -11.01 -12.66 8.65
CA ALA A 99 -10.91 -13.89 9.42
C ALA A 99 -11.27 -15.05 8.47
N ARG A 100 -10.34 -16.01 8.32
CA ARG A 100 -10.53 -17.21 7.51
C ARG A 100 -11.69 -18.06 8.03
#